data_AF-A0AAW8KWX6-F1
#
_entry.id   AF-A0AAW8KWX6-F1
#
_cell.length_a   1.000
_cell.length_b   1.000
_cell.length_c   1.000
_cell.angle_alpha   90.00
_cell.angle_beta   90.00
_cell.angle_gamma   90.00
#
_symmetry.space_group_name_H-M   'P 1'
#
loop_
_entity.id
_entity.type
_entity.pdbx_description
1 polymer ?
#
loop_
_entity_poly.entity_id
_entity_poly.type
_entity_poly.pdbx_seq_one_letter_code
_entity_poly.pdbx_strand_id
1 'polypeptide(L)'
;GFSSDEGVKRNKGRVGAADAPDAIRTQLANLPIHRPVSILDLGTVTCESENLEQAQTELAEQVANSLQNGLKPIVLGGGHEVAFGSFSGLFHYVQAHAPDKKIGIINFDAHFDLREAEHATSGTPFLQAARLSEQHQKQ
;
A
#
# COMPACT_ATOMS: atom_id res chain seq x y z
N GLY A 1 -8.60 3.31 -1.85
CA GLY A 1 -7.99 2.64 -3.01
C GLY A 1 -6.65 3.25 -3.34
N PHE A 2 -5.85 2.58 -4.16
CA PHE A 2 -4.61 3.10 -4.75
C PHE A 2 -4.59 2.76 -6.24
N SER A 3 -4.90 3.75 -7.09
CA SER A 3 -4.99 3.64 -8.54
C SER A 3 -3.61 3.94 -9.15
N SER A 4 -2.86 2.89 -9.48
CA SER A 4 -1.56 3.01 -10.14
C SER A 4 -1.21 1.75 -10.95
N ASP A 5 -0.66 2.01 -12.13
CA ASP A 5 0.02 1.04 -13.01
C ASP A 5 1.51 1.36 -13.15
N GLU A 6 1.99 2.44 -12.55
CA GLU A 6 3.29 3.00 -12.85
C GLU A 6 4.42 2.04 -12.42
N GLY A 7 4.29 1.41 -11.25
CA GLY A 7 5.26 0.41 -10.80
C GLY A 7 5.19 -0.87 -11.62
N VAL A 8 4.02 -1.26 -12.11
CA VAL A 8 3.85 -2.38 -13.06
C VAL A 8 4.55 -2.09 -14.37
N LYS A 9 4.32 -0.90 -14.95
CA LYS A 9 4.94 -0.42 -16.18
C LYS A 9 6.46 -0.37 -16.05
N ARG A 10 6.99 0.24 -14.97
CA ARG A 10 8.44 0.30 -14.68
C ARG A 10 9.06 -1.10 -14.52
N ASN A 11 8.30 -2.08 -14.03
CA ASN A 11 8.72 -3.48 -13.91
C ASN A 11 8.42 -4.33 -15.17
N LYS A 12 8.11 -3.69 -16.31
CA LYS A 12 7.85 -4.37 -17.61
C LYS A 12 6.64 -5.31 -17.61
N GLY A 13 5.71 -5.09 -16.69
CA GLY A 13 4.44 -5.81 -16.63
C GLY A 13 3.41 -5.28 -17.63
N ARG A 14 2.22 -5.89 -17.62
CA ARG A 14 1.06 -5.41 -18.38
C ARG A 14 0.25 -4.47 -17.49
N VAL A 15 -0.01 -3.27 -17.98
CA VAL A 15 -0.85 -2.25 -17.30
C VAL A 15 -2.32 -2.67 -17.27
N GLY A 16 -3.11 -2.02 -16.41
CA GLY A 16 -4.54 -2.23 -16.21
C GLY A 16 -4.94 -2.46 -14.75
N ALA A 17 -3.97 -2.55 -13.84
CA ALA A 17 -4.22 -2.67 -12.41
C ALA A 17 -4.75 -1.36 -11.80
N ALA A 18 -4.47 -0.19 -12.40
CA ALA A 18 -4.99 1.09 -11.92
C ALA A 18 -6.52 1.14 -11.79
N ASP A 19 -7.25 0.38 -12.63
CA ASP A 19 -8.71 0.30 -12.61
C ASP A 19 -9.27 -0.63 -11.51
N ALA A 20 -8.41 -1.46 -10.90
CA ALA A 20 -8.81 -2.47 -9.94
C ALA A 20 -9.52 -1.93 -8.69
N PRO A 21 -9.14 -0.79 -8.07
CA PRO A 21 -9.81 -0.29 -6.87
C PRO A 21 -11.31 -0.05 -7.06
N ASP A 22 -11.75 0.49 -8.19
CA ASP A 22 -13.17 0.70 -8.50
C ASP A 22 -13.87 -0.61 -8.87
N ALA A 23 -13.23 -1.46 -9.66
CA ALA A 23 -13.76 -2.76 -10.04
C ALA A 23 -14.02 -3.65 -8.80
N ILE A 24 -13.07 -3.70 -7.87
CA ILE A 24 -13.19 -4.46 -6.62
C ILE A 24 -14.32 -3.88 -5.76
N ARG A 25 -14.38 -2.56 -5.57
CA ARG A 25 -15.47 -1.90 -4.80
C ARG A 25 -16.85 -2.23 -5.37
N THR A 26 -17.00 -2.21 -6.69
CA THR A 26 -18.25 -2.56 -7.37
C THR A 26 -18.70 -3.99 -7.06
N GLN A 27 -17.77 -4.94 -7.04
CA GLN A 27 -18.08 -6.33 -6.70
C GLN A 27 -18.39 -6.51 -5.21
N LEU A 28 -17.62 -5.86 -4.33
CA LEU A 28 -17.82 -5.93 -2.88
C LEU A 28 -19.17 -5.36 -2.42
N ALA A 29 -19.67 -4.32 -3.10
CA ALA A 29 -20.91 -3.65 -2.72
C ALA A 29 -22.15 -4.57 -2.72
N ASN A 30 -22.13 -5.65 -3.51
CA ASN A 30 -23.25 -6.60 -3.61
C ASN A 30 -23.14 -7.79 -2.65
N LEU A 31 -22.06 -7.89 -1.86
CA LEU A 31 -21.86 -9.03 -0.98
C LEU A 31 -22.68 -8.89 0.32
N PRO A 32 -23.26 -9.99 0.82
CA PRO A 32 -24.02 -9.99 2.06
C PRO A 32 -23.10 -9.71 3.27
N ILE A 33 -23.59 -8.88 4.20
CA ILE A 33 -22.93 -8.61 5.47
C ILE A 33 -23.56 -9.52 6.54
N HIS A 34 -22.78 -10.53 6.98
CA HIS A 34 -23.26 -11.52 7.97
C HIS A 34 -23.00 -11.14 9.43
N ARG A 35 -22.19 -10.11 9.68
CA ARG A 35 -21.87 -9.59 11.01
C ARG A 35 -21.90 -8.07 10.99
N PRO A 36 -22.38 -7.39 12.04
CA PRO A 36 -22.34 -5.94 12.11
C PRO A 36 -20.92 -5.43 11.89
N VAL A 37 -20.74 -4.58 10.87
CA VAL A 37 -19.49 -3.91 10.53
C VAL A 37 -19.83 -2.52 10.02
N SER A 38 -19.03 -1.53 10.42
CA SER A 38 -19.07 -0.19 9.83
C SER A 38 -17.90 -0.09 8.85
N ILE A 39 -18.20 0.22 7.60
CA ILE A 39 -17.20 0.41 6.54
C ILE A 39 -17.23 1.89 6.16
N LEU A 40 -16.06 2.51 6.14
CA LEU A 40 -15.86 3.87 5.66
C LEU A 40 -15.00 3.81 4.41
N ASP A 41 -15.52 4.29 3.28
CA ASP A 41 -14.73 4.50 2.07
C ASP A 41 -14.02 5.85 2.16
N LEU A 42 -12.68 5.82 2.16
CA LEU A 42 -11.82 7.01 2.23
C LEU A 42 -11.38 7.51 0.85
N GLY A 43 -11.97 6.97 -0.23
CA GLY A 43 -11.64 7.34 -1.60
C GLY A 43 -10.40 6.62 -2.11
N THR A 44 -9.78 7.17 -3.16
CA THR A 44 -8.66 6.55 -3.89
C THR A 44 -7.55 7.56 -4.10
N VAL A 45 -6.33 7.17 -3.76
CA VAL A 45 -5.10 7.88 -4.14
C VAL A 45 -4.74 7.45 -5.56
N THR A 46 -4.40 8.41 -6.42
CA THR A 46 -4.09 8.16 -7.84
C THR A 46 -2.65 8.54 -8.12
N CYS A 47 -1.94 7.71 -8.89
CA CYS A 47 -0.61 8.05 -9.38
C CYS A 47 -0.71 8.98 -10.59
N GLU A 48 -0.53 10.28 -10.36
CA GLU A 48 -0.51 11.29 -11.42
C GLU A 48 0.89 11.48 -12.00
N SER A 49 0.97 11.81 -13.29
CA SER A 49 2.22 12.21 -13.97
C SER A 49 3.40 11.25 -13.76
N GLU A 50 3.14 9.95 -13.70
CA GLU A 50 4.17 8.90 -13.51
C GLU A 50 4.94 9.04 -12.19
N ASN A 51 4.42 9.80 -11.21
CA ASN A 51 5.09 10.07 -9.94
C ASN A 51 4.65 9.07 -8.84
N LEU A 52 5.14 7.84 -8.97
CA LEU A 52 4.80 6.74 -8.07
C LEU A 52 5.19 7.04 -6.62
N GLU A 53 6.37 7.62 -6.42
CA GLU A 53 6.93 7.92 -5.10
C GLU A 53 6.05 8.92 -4.32
N GLN A 54 5.55 9.95 -5.01
CA GLN A 54 4.59 10.89 -4.43
C GLN A 54 3.27 10.20 -4.06
N ALA A 55 2.72 9.40 -4.97
CA ALA A 55 1.47 8.67 -4.71
C ALA A 55 1.61 7.68 -3.54
N GLN A 56 2.76 7.02 -3.41
CA GLN A 56 3.07 6.16 -2.26
C GLN A 56 3.16 6.95 -0.95
N THR A 57 3.67 8.18 -1.00
CA THR A 57 3.73 9.09 0.14
C THR A 57 2.32 9.51 0.57
N GLU A 58 1.47 9.91 -0.37
CA GLU A 58 0.07 10.26 -0.11
C GLU A 58 -0.72 9.07 0.46
N LEU A 59 -0.50 7.86 -0.08
CA LEU A 59 -1.09 6.65 0.47
C LEU A 59 -0.63 6.40 1.92
N ALA A 60 0.67 6.57 2.19
CA ALA A 60 1.23 6.41 3.54
C ALA A 60 0.58 7.38 4.53
N GLU A 61 0.38 8.64 4.14
CA GLU A 61 -0.33 9.64 4.95
C GLU A 61 -1.77 9.23 5.25
N GLN A 62 -2.52 8.78 4.24
CA GLN A 62 -3.91 8.30 4.41
C GLN A 62 -3.98 7.09 5.35
N VAL A 63 -3.05 6.14 5.22
CA VAL A 63 -2.97 4.97 6.11
C VAL A 63 -2.65 5.38 7.54
N ALA A 64 -1.65 6.25 7.74
CA ALA A 64 -1.27 6.73 9.06
C ALA A 64 -2.42 7.48 9.74
N ASN A 65 -3.09 8.38 9.01
CA ASN A 65 -4.25 9.13 9.51
C ASN A 65 -5.41 8.19 9.86
N SER A 66 -5.66 7.15 9.05
CA SER A 66 -6.69 6.16 9.34
C SER A 66 -6.42 5.43 10.66
N LEU A 67 -5.17 5.01 10.88
CA LEU A 67 -4.75 4.34 12.11
C LEU A 67 -4.85 5.27 13.34
N GLN A 68 -4.50 6.55 13.19
CA GLN A 68 -4.67 7.56 14.26
C GLN A 68 -6.14 7.73 14.67
N ASN A 69 -7.07 7.62 13.73
CA ASN A 69 -8.51 7.66 13.98
C ASN A 69 -9.08 6.33 14.49
N GLY A 70 -8.24 5.36 14.86
CA GLY A 70 -8.65 4.06 15.38
C GLY A 70 -9.26 3.12 14.33
N LEU A 71 -9.09 3.44 13.04
CA LEU A 71 -9.56 2.59 11.95
C LEU A 71 -8.54 1.48 11.66
N LYS A 72 -9.02 0.40 11.04
CA LYS A 72 -8.19 -0.68 10.51
C LYS A 72 -8.22 -0.62 8.97
N PRO A 73 -7.24 0.06 8.32
CA PRO A 73 -7.30 0.31 6.89
C PRO A 73 -7.16 -0.98 6.06
N ILE A 74 -7.90 -1.03 4.96
CA ILE A 74 -7.75 -2.02 3.88
C ILE A 74 -7.48 -1.23 2.60
N VAL A 75 -6.33 -1.45 1.98
CA VAL A 75 -5.96 -0.77 0.74
C VAL A 75 -6.22 -1.69 -0.44
N LEU A 76 -7.14 -1.28 -1.30
CA LEU A 76 -7.38 -1.91 -2.60
C LEU A 76 -6.46 -1.22 -3.61
N GLY A 77 -5.40 -1.90 -4.02
CA GLY A 77 -4.39 -1.34 -4.92
C GLY A 77 -4.65 -1.62 -6.39
N GLY A 78 -3.73 -1.08 -7.21
CA GLY A 78 -3.43 -1.58 -8.54
C GLY A 78 -2.25 -2.55 -8.47
N GLY A 79 -1.08 -2.14 -8.95
CA GLY A 79 0.12 -2.97 -8.87
C GLY A 79 0.64 -3.17 -7.43
N HIS A 80 1.57 -4.12 -7.26
CA HIS A 80 2.10 -4.49 -5.94
C HIS A 80 2.96 -3.38 -5.29
N GLU A 81 3.29 -2.31 -6.02
CA GLU A 81 3.86 -1.06 -5.49
C GLU A 81 3.02 -0.44 -4.36
N VAL A 82 1.72 -0.78 -4.27
CA VAL A 82 0.84 -0.40 -3.15
C VAL A 82 1.38 -0.85 -1.78
N ALA A 83 2.15 -1.95 -1.76
CA ALA A 83 2.67 -2.54 -0.53
C ALA A 83 3.64 -1.58 0.19
N PHE A 84 4.47 -0.84 -0.54
CA PHE A 84 5.41 0.09 0.09
C PHE A 84 4.68 1.30 0.71
N GLY A 85 3.73 1.91 0.01
CA GLY A 85 2.94 3.00 0.59
C GLY A 85 2.12 2.56 1.82
N SER A 86 1.55 1.36 1.76
CA SER A 86 0.82 0.75 2.89
C SER A 86 1.73 0.49 4.09
N PHE A 87 2.92 -0.08 3.85
CA PHE A 87 3.92 -0.31 4.88
C PHE A 87 4.40 1.02 5.49
N SER A 88 4.77 2.00 4.67
CA SER A 88 5.29 3.29 5.14
C SER A 88 4.30 4.01 6.05
N GLY A 89 3.00 3.98 5.73
CA GLY A 89 1.96 4.57 6.61
C GLY A 89 1.86 3.85 7.96
N LEU A 90 1.85 2.51 7.96
CA LEU A 90 1.87 1.73 9.19
C LEU A 90 3.17 1.95 9.99
N PHE A 91 4.30 2.02 9.31
CA PHE A 91 5.62 2.23 9.89
C PHE A 91 5.68 3.57 10.62
N HIS A 92 5.29 4.66 9.97
CA HIS A 92 5.23 5.99 10.59
C HIS A 92 4.28 6.02 11.80
N TYR A 93 3.10 5.39 11.68
CA TYR A 93 2.16 5.30 12.79
C TYR A 93 2.76 4.56 14.00
N VAL A 94 3.33 3.37 13.78
CA VAL A 94 3.93 2.56 14.84
C VAL A 94 5.14 3.27 15.46
N GLN A 95 5.98 3.91 14.66
CA GLN A 95 7.13 4.66 15.15
C GLN A 95 6.70 5.80 16.09
N ALA A 96 5.62 6.52 15.75
CA ALA A 96 5.13 7.65 16.53
C ALA A 96 4.34 7.23 17.78
N HIS A 97 3.61 6.11 17.74
CA HIS A 97 2.62 5.77 18.80
C HIS A 97 2.99 4.53 19.61
N ALA A 98 3.82 3.64 19.07
CA ALA A 98 4.17 2.37 19.70
C ALA A 98 5.58 1.90 19.27
N PRO A 99 6.65 2.70 19.53
CA PRO A 99 7.98 2.47 18.96
C PRO A 99 8.61 1.12 19.33
N ASP A 100 8.18 0.50 20.43
CA ASP A 100 8.68 -0.81 20.87
C ASP A 100 7.98 -2.00 20.17
N LYS A 101 6.94 -1.74 19.37
CA LYS A 101 6.24 -2.77 18.60
C LYS A 101 7.00 -3.09 17.31
N LYS A 102 6.91 -4.35 16.90
CA LYS A 102 7.44 -4.85 15.63
C LYS A 102 6.33 -4.96 14.60
N ILE A 103 6.66 -4.69 13.34
CA ILE A 103 5.77 -4.88 12.20
C ILE A 103 6.11 -6.23 11.55
N GLY A 104 5.13 -7.11 11.43
CA GLY A 104 5.25 -8.34 10.66
C GLY A 104 4.60 -8.19 9.29
N ILE A 105 5.33 -8.54 8.23
CA ILE A 105 4.82 -8.55 6.85
C ILE A 105 4.63 -9.99 6.42
N ILE A 106 3.44 -10.33 5.93
CA ILE A 106 3.14 -11.63 5.30
C ILE A 106 2.73 -11.34 3.87
N ASN A 107 3.54 -11.79 2.92
CA ASN A 107 3.29 -11.64 1.50
C ASN A 107 2.81 -12.98 0.90
N PHE A 108 1.66 -12.96 0.22
CA PHE A 108 1.14 -14.08 -0.55
C PHE A 108 1.28 -13.77 -2.04
N ASP A 109 2.47 -14.03 -2.58
CA ASP A 109 2.80 -13.78 -3.98
C ASP A 109 3.68 -14.92 -4.51
N ALA A 110 3.64 -15.14 -5.81
CA ALA A 110 4.59 -16.01 -6.49
C ALA A 110 6.01 -15.41 -6.54
N HIS A 111 6.13 -14.10 -6.32
CA HIS A 111 7.38 -13.35 -6.34
C HIS A 111 7.74 -12.80 -4.95
N PHE A 112 9.05 -12.69 -4.69
CA PHE A 112 9.52 -12.08 -3.44
C PHE A 112 9.37 -10.56 -3.40
N ASP A 113 9.38 -9.90 -4.56
CA ASP A 113 9.33 -8.43 -4.70
C ASP A 113 10.37 -7.67 -3.86
N LEU A 114 11.59 -8.21 -3.90
CA LEU A 114 12.81 -7.69 -3.28
C LEU A 114 13.83 -7.19 -4.32
N ARG A 115 13.39 -6.70 -5.49
CA ARG A 115 14.30 -6.28 -6.56
C ARG A 115 15.06 -5.01 -6.18
N GLU A 116 16.30 -4.92 -6.65
CA GLU A 116 17.03 -3.65 -6.73
C GLU A 116 16.72 -2.95 -8.05
N ALA A 117 16.41 -1.65 -7.98
CA ALA A 117 16.16 -0.80 -9.13
C ALA A 117 16.51 0.66 -8.77
N GLU A 118 16.77 1.50 -9.78
CA GLU A 118 17.00 2.95 -9.60
C GLU A 118 15.77 3.69 -9.07
N HIS A 119 14.57 3.23 -9.45
CA HIS A 119 13.29 3.85 -9.09
C HIS A 119 12.34 2.81 -8.49
N ALA A 120 11.32 3.28 -7.77
CA ALA A 120 10.31 2.37 -7.22
C ALA A 120 9.55 1.66 -8.35
N THR A 121 9.25 0.38 -8.16
CA THR A 121 8.49 -0.45 -9.10
C THR A 121 7.52 -1.37 -8.35
N SER A 122 6.72 -2.14 -9.08
CA SER A 122 5.90 -3.21 -8.51
C SER A 122 6.73 -4.32 -7.84
N GLY A 123 8.00 -4.50 -8.24
CA GLY A 123 8.86 -5.57 -7.74
C GLY A 123 9.89 -5.16 -6.68
N THR A 124 9.86 -3.91 -6.21
CA THR A 124 10.77 -3.37 -5.18
C THR A 124 10.18 -3.17 -3.77
N PRO A 125 8.86 -3.30 -3.50
CA PRO A 125 8.26 -2.71 -2.29
C PRO A 125 8.84 -3.28 -0.98
N PHE A 126 9.15 -4.57 -0.93
CA PHE A 126 9.65 -5.17 0.32
C PHE A 126 11.12 -4.86 0.57
N LEU A 127 11.91 -4.62 -0.49
CA LEU A 127 13.29 -4.15 -0.32
C LEU A 127 13.29 -2.69 0.17
N GLN A 128 12.37 -1.87 -0.34
CA GLN A 128 12.18 -0.50 0.15
C GLN A 128 11.74 -0.50 1.63
N ALA A 129 10.82 -1.40 2.02
CA ALA A 129 10.40 -1.55 3.42
C ALA A 129 11.55 -1.97 4.34
N ALA A 130 12.39 -2.92 3.92
CA ALA A 130 13.56 -3.34 4.66
C ALA A 130 14.56 -2.18 4.85
N ARG A 131 14.86 -1.44 3.77
CA ARG A 131 15.75 -0.27 3.82
C ARG A 131 15.21 0.85 4.73
N LEU A 132 13.91 1.13 4.68
CA LEU A 132 13.28 2.12 5.56
C LEU A 132 13.39 1.71 7.03
N SER A 133 13.22 0.42 7.32
CA SER A 133 13.38 -0.14 8.67
C SER A 133 14.82 -0.01 9.17
N GLU A 134 15.79 -0.38 8.33
CA GLU A 134 17.23 -0.29 8.63
C GLU A 134 17.67 1.14 8.92
N GLN A 135 17.23 2.12 8.10
CA GLN A 135 17.51 3.54 8.30
C GLN A 135 17.06 4.06 9.68
N HIS A 136 16.04 3.43 10.26
CA HIS A 136 15.49 3.78 11.57
C HIS A 136 15.85 2.77 12.67
N GLN A 137 16.83 1.90 12.43
CA GLN A 137 17.32 0.89 13.37
C GLN A 137 16.20 -0.02 13.89
N LYS A 138 15.23 -0.36 13.03
CA LYS A 138 14.15 -1.32 13.30
C LYS A 138 14.49 -2.66 12.65
N GLN A 139 14.18 -3.75 13.36
CA GLN A 139 14.28 -5.13 12.90
C GLN A 139 12.92 -5.64 12.40
#